data_AF-B5IIH9-F1
#
_entry.id   AF-B5IIH9-F1
#
_cell.length_a   1.000
_cell.length_b   1.000
_cell.length_c   1.000
_cell.angle_alpha   90.00
_cell.angle_beta   90.00
_cell.angle_gamma   90.00
#
_symmetry.space_group_name_H-M   'P 1'
#
loop_
_entity.id
_entity.type
_entity.pdbx_description
1 polymer ?
#
loop_
_entity_poly.entity_id
_entity_poly.type
_entity_poly.pdbx_seq_one_letter_code
_entity_poly.pdbx_strand_id
1 'polypeptide(L)' 'MGNFGDIRPVGEGVSELRIHYGPGYRIYLKEQGGALVVLLAGGDKNSQDQDIRLAKDLARNL' A
#
# COMPACT_ATOMS: atom_id res chain seq x y z
N MET A 1 13.43 -14.35 6.92
CA MET A 1 12.18 -14.15 6.17
C MET A 1 11.16 -13.56 7.13
N GLY A 2 10.83 -12.28 6.97
CA GLY A 2 9.85 -11.61 7.84
C GLY A 2 8.47 -11.69 7.21
N ASN A 3 7.48 -12.20 7.96
CA ASN A 3 6.08 -12.07 7.59
C ASN A 3 5.67 -10.62 7.84
N PHE A 4 5.58 -9.81 6.79
CA PHE A 4 5.10 -8.43 6.87
C PHE A 4 3.59 -8.32 7.17
N GLY A 5 2.95 -9.41 7.59
CA GLY A 5 1.51 -9.48 7.82
C GLY A 5 0.72 -9.71 6.53
N ASP A 6 -0.52 -9.23 6.52
CA ASP A 6 -1.48 -9.41 5.43
C ASP A 6 -1.23 -8.40 4.29
N ILE A 7 -0.19 -8.66 3.50
CA ILE A 7 0.17 -7.87 2.32
C ILE A 7 -0.41 -8.48 1.05
N ARG A 8 -0.99 -7.64 0.19
CA ARG A 8 -1.47 -8.04 -1.15
C ARG A 8 -0.98 -7.13 -2.25
N PRO A 9 -0.56 -7.66 -3.41
CA PRO A 9 -0.28 -6.82 -4.58
C PRO A 9 -1.58 -6.19 -5.08
N VAL A 10 -1.54 -4.91 -5.43
CA VAL A 10 -2.66 -4.16 -6.04
C VAL A 10 -2.37 -3.74 -7.49
N GLY A 11 -1.20 -4.14 -8.02
CA GLY A 11 -0.74 -3.89 -9.38
C GLY A 11 0.26 -2.74 -9.48
N GLU A 12 0.93 -2.64 -10.64
CA GLU A 12 1.90 -1.57 -10.95
C GLU A 12 3.07 -1.48 -9.95
N GLY A 13 3.49 -2.63 -9.40
CA GLY A 13 4.58 -2.68 -8.41
C GLY A 13 4.18 -2.15 -7.02
N VAL A 14 2.89 -1.87 -6.79
CA VAL A 14 2.35 -1.46 -5.49
C VAL A 14 1.74 -2.65 -4.75
N SER A 15 1.98 -2.70 -3.45
CA SER A 15 1.33 -3.62 -2.52
C SER A 15 0.57 -2.86 -1.44
N GLU A 16 -0.45 -3.49 -0.88
CA GLU A 16 -1.27 -2.99 0.21
C GLU A 16 -1.02 -3.86 1.45
N LEU A 17 -0.64 -3.24 2.56
CA LEU A 17 -0.63 -3.85 3.88
C LEU A 17 -1.98 -3.60 4.58
N ARG A 18 -2.65 -4.68 4.98
CA ARG A 18 -3.97 -4.66 5.59
C ARG A 18 -3.85 -4.83 7.10
N ILE A 19 -4.21 -3.79 7.85
CA ILE A 19 -4.21 -3.81 9.32
C ILE A 19 -5.64 -3.96 9.79
N HIS A 20 -5.97 -5.12 10.38
CA HIS A 20 -7.30 -5.43 10.91
C HIS A 20 -7.48 -4.87 12.32
N TYR A 21 -7.40 -3.55 12.45
CA TYR A 21 -7.63 -2.83 13.70
C TYR A 21 -8.50 -1.61 13.46
N GLY A 22 -9.46 -1.37 14.37
CA GLY A 22 -10.42 -0.27 14.27
C GLY A 22 -11.17 -0.27 12.92
N PRO A 23 -11.13 0.81 12.13
CA PRO A 23 -11.83 0.89 10.85
C PRO A 23 -11.25 -0.03 9.76
N GLY A 24 -10.06 -0.60 9.98
CA GLY A 24 -9.36 -1.46 9.04
C GLY A 24 -8.44 -0.67 8.13
N TYR A 25 -7.27 -0.27 8.65
CA TYR A 25 -6.31 0.58 7.94
C TYR A 25 -5.63 -0.13 6.76
N ARG A 26 -5.24 0.65 5.75
CA ARG A 26 -4.51 0.24 4.55
C ARG A 26 -3.30 1.14 4.36
N ILE A 27 -2.12 0.53 4.22
CA ILE A 27 -0.86 1.21 3.92
C ILE A 27 -0.39 0.72 2.55
N TYR A 28 -0.03 1.62 1.65
CA TYR A 28 0.47 1.27 0.33
C TYR A 28 1.99 1.42 0.26
N LEU A 29 2.64 0.46 -0.37
CA LEU A 29 4.09 0.33 -0.40
C LEU A 29 4.60 -0.13 -1.77
N LYS A 30 5.77 0.36 -2.16
CA LYS A 30 6.51 -0.02 -3.35
C LYS A 30 7.93 -0.42 -2.96
N GLU A 31 8.46 -1.49 -3.55
CA GLU A 31 9.87 -1.81 -3.44
C GLU A 31 10.64 -1.15 -4.60
N GLN A 32 11.70 -0.42 -4.27
CA GLN A 32 12.53 0.27 -5.26
C GLN A 32 14.00 0.18 -4.85
N GLY A 33 14.83 -0.43 -5.71
CA GLY A 33 16.27 -0.53 -5.46
C GLY A 33 16.64 -1.25 -4.15
N GLY A 34 15.80 -2.17 -3.67
CA GLY A 34 15.98 -2.85 -2.39
C GLY A 34 15.53 -2.06 -1.16
N ALA A 35 14.96 -0.86 -1.35
CA ALA A 35 14.34 -0.07 -0.29
C ALA A 35 12.81 -0.19 -0.35
N LEU A 36 12.17 -0.23 0.82
CA LEU A 36 10.72 -0.18 0.94
C LEU A 36 10.27 1.28 1.05
N VAL A 37 9.48 1.74 0.07
CA VAL A 37 8.90 3.08 0.04
C VAL A 37 7.45 3.01 0.51
N VAL A 38 7.13 3.76 1.56
CA VAL A 38 5.75 3.98 2.02
C VAL A 38 5.16 5.12 1.22
N LEU A 39 4.05 4.84 0.53
CA LEU A 39 3.31 5.85 -0.21
C LEU A 39 2.36 6.54 0.76
N LEU A 40 2.36 7.87 0.81
CA LEU A 40 1.44 8.66 1.67
C LEU A 40 -0.01 8.67 1.15
N ALA A 41 -0.36 7.71 0.30
CA ALA A 41 -1.73 7.29 0.04
C ALA A 41 -2.04 6.22 1.08
N GLY A 42 -3.05 6.43 1.91
CA GLY A 42 -3.38 5.50 2.98
C GLY A 42 -4.65 5.94 3.67
N GLY A 43 -5.39 4.98 4.19
CA GLY A 43 -6.74 5.23 4.70
C GLY A 43 -7.30 4.02 5.38
N ASP A 44 -8.62 3.90 5.38
CA ASP A 44 -9.33 2.72 5.85
C ASP A 44 -9.99 1.96 4.70
N LYS A 45 -10.68 0.87 5.01
CA LYS A 45 -11.34 0.05 3.99
C LYS A 45 -12.37 0.81 3.13
N ASN A 46 -12.91 1.93 3.59
CA ASN A 46 -13.93 2.68 2.87
C ASN A 46 -13.33 3.58 1.77
N SER A 47 -12.06 3.98 1.90
CA SER A 47 -11.32 4.78 0.92
C SER A 47 -10.43 3.96 -0.02
N GLN A 48 -10.40 2.63 0.15
CA GLN A 48 -9.46 1.70 -0.49
C GLN A 48 -9.31 1.92 -2.01
N ASP A 49 -10.39 2.01 -2.77
CA ASP A 49 -10.32 2.14 -4.23
C ASP A 49 -9.68 3.47 -4.67
N GLN A 50 -9.94 4.54 -3.92
CA GLN A 50 -9.34 5.86 -4.16
C GLN A 50 -7.85 5.84 -3.78
N ASP A 51 -7.53 5.24 -2.64
CA ASP A 51 -6.16 5.17 -2.14
C ASP A 51 -5.27 4.31 -3.06
N ILE A 52 -5.79 3.21 -3.62
CA ILE A 52 -5.09 2.38 -4.62
C ILE A 52 -4.74 3.21 -5.86
N ARG A 53 -5.66 4.04 -6.35
CA ARG A 53 -5.41 4.88 -7.53
C ARG A 53 -4.32 5.90 -7.24
N LEU A 54 -4.44 6.61 -6.12
CA LEU A 54 -3.43 7.59 -5.71
C LEU A 54 -2.07 6.94 -5.48
N ALA A 55 -2.02 5.77 -4.84
CA ALA A 55 -0.78 5.03 -4.62
C ALA A 55 -0.10 4.65 -5.96
N LYS A 56 -0.87 4.19 -6.95
CA LYS A 56 -0.33 3.89 -8.29
C LYS A 56 0.20 5.15 -8.98
N ASP A 57 -0.51 6.26 -8.87
CA ASP A 57 -0.07 7.54 -9.45
C ASP A 57 1.23 8.04 -8.80
N LEU A 58 1.35 7.93 -7.47
CA LEU A 58 2.60 8.23 -6.75
C LEU A 58 3.73 7.29 -7.17
N ALA A 59 3.43 6.00 -7.28
CA ALA A 59 4.41 4.96 -7.63
C ALA A 59 4.99 5.12 -9.04
N ARG A 60 4.28 5.72 -9.99
CA ARG A 60 4.82 5.98 -11.35
C ARG A 60 5.87 7.08 -11.37
N ASN A 61 5.87 7.95 -10.36
CA ASN A 61 6.80 9.08 -10.24
C ASN A 61 8.00 8.77 -9.33
N LEU A 62 8.13 7.51 -8.88
CA LEU A 62 9.22 6.99 -8.06
C LEU A 62 10.06 6.01 -8.87
#